data_AF-A0A1M5A133-F1
#
_entry.id   AF-A0A1M5A133-F1
#
_cell.length_a   1.000
_cell.length_b   1.000
_cell.length_c   1.000
_cell.angle_alpha   90.00
_cell.angle_beta   90.00
_cell.angle_gamma   90.00
#
_symmetry.space_group_name_H-M   'P 1'
#
loop_
_entity.id
_entity.type
_entity.pdbx_description
1 polymer ?
#
loop_
_entity_poly.entity_id
_entity_poly.type
_entity_poly.pdbx_seq_one_letter_code
_entity_poly.pdbx_strand_id
1 'polypeptide(L)'
;MKITRLFLFLSLLFFSFGKAQLSAFINGKEVKSGATISKKDLATLQVSFKKPKNVIPYSGFSHLYVQFADNTNTYITHWGMQKDGYTAMEDFLKNTPATKKFSVFEGNDFYTKGNTLQWVLDGANGSENQKSIKVEIGLWVKEETGYQQYGQKVQLLEPISFNVPIWETKNLYLPYLDLTIDKTNIKEDIDTDQTGSTADPRTEVGYQMNRNQVTYLVYAFEKSSHPGLTVDEVAKDFIHKVAYDSNNDKVKKIHEYDFKKYELPWYDICDLFRDEHIQNVDYYTNKSVKSIDLMTLYQKAEFGKMKGYSFESGLYNTGRQDGKLYKDVGQFKIYILNHPTNPDLILMICNKVLRSTATAQDLDTYMQTFLKSIKQ
;
A
#
# COMPACT_ATOMS: atom_id res chain seq x y z
N MET A 1 -61.40 14.91 -23.45
CA MET A 1 -60.26 14.49 -22.60
C MET A 1 -59.15 15.51 -22.82
N LYS A 2 -58.80 16.23 -21.75
CA LYS A 2 -58.27 17.61 -21.79
C LYS A 2 -56.80 17.69 -22.21
N ILE A 3 -56.46 18.81 -22.86
CA ILE A 3 -55.13 19.31 -23.30
C ILE A 3 -54.02 19.14 -22.24
N THR A 4 -54.39 18.98 -20.96
CA THR A 4 -53.50 18.64 -19.84
C THR A 4 -52.76 17.29 -19.97
N ARG A 5 -53.24 16.32 -20.77
CA ARG A 5 -52.48 15.08 -21.02
C ARG A 5 -51.39 15.22 -22.09
N LEU A 6 -51.46 16.23 -22.96
CA LEU A 6 -50.43 16.48 -23.98
C LEU A 6 -49.20 17.16 -23.39
N PHE A 7 -49.38 18.03 -22.38
CA PHE A 7 -48.27 18.65 -21.64
C PHE A 7 -47.49 17.67 -20.77
N LEU A 8 -48.11 16.57 -20.32
CA LEU A 8 -47.46 15.52 -19.53
C LEU A 8 -46.61 14.57 -20.39
N PHE A 9 -46.86 14.49 -21.70
CA PHE A 9 -45.98 13.80 -22.65
C PHE A 9 -44.87 14.71 -23.19
N LEU A 10 -45.05 16.03 -23.19
CA LEU A 10 -44.02 16.99 -23.60
C LEU A 10 -42.96 17.24 -22.52
N SER A 11 -43.28 17.04 -21.23
CA SER A 11 -42.30 17.10 -20.14
C SER A 11 -41.37 15.87 -20.06
N LEU A 12 -41.70 14.78 -20.75
CA LEU A 12 -40.88 13.56 -20.84
C LEU A 12 -39.82 13.62 -21.97
N LEU A 13 -39.80 14.69 -22.77
CA LEU A 13 -38.81 14.91 -23.84
C LEU A 13 -37.61 15.77 -23.41
N PHE A 14 -37.52 16.16 -22.14
CA PHE A 14 -36.34 16.79 -21.55
C PHE A 14 -35.39 15.80 -20.86
N PHE A 15 -35.33 14.55 -21.31
CA PHE A 15 -34.07 13.82 -21.21
C PHE A 15 -33.09 14.47 -22.17
N SER A 16 -32.49 15.57 -21.72
CA SER A 16 -31.19 16.01 -22.17
C SER A 16 -30.25 14.83 -21.98
N PHE A 17 -30.15 13.97 -23.00
CA PHE A 17 -28.92 13.26 -23.28
C PHE A 17 -27.88 14.35 -23.55
N GLY A 18 -27.31 14.89 -22.48
CA GLY A 18 -26.04 15.60 -22.54
C GLY A 18 -25.09 14.61 -23.19
N LYS A 19 -24.84 14.76 -24.50
CA LYS A 19 -23.81 13.98 -25.16
C LYS A 19 -22.53 14.40 -24.47
N ALA A 20 -21.97 13.52 -23.62
CA ALA A 20 -20.67 13.73 -23.01
C ALA A 20 -19.72 14.23 -24.11
N GLN A 21 -19.18 15.44 -23.91
CA GLN A 21 -18.30 16.10 -24.88
C GLN A 21 -16.87 15.61 -24.75
N LEU A 22 -16.60 14.84 -23.70
CA LEU A 22 -15.44 13.99 -23.56
C LEU A 22 -15.84 12.58 -23.97
N SER A 23 -14.86 11.82 -24.46
CA SER A 23 -14.91 10.38 -24.58
C SER A 23 -13.66 9.81 -23.94
N ALA A 24 -13.81 8.71 -23.22
CA ALA A 24 -12.70 7.95 -22.66
C ALA A 24 -12.59 6.63 -23.43
N PHE A 25 -11.37 6.13 -23.63
CA PHE A 25 -11.13 4.87 -24.32
C PHE A 25 -10.18 4.01 -23.50
N ILE A 26 -10.49 2.72 -23.43
CA ILE A 26 -9.63 1.68 -22.86
C ILE A 26 -9.48 0.61 -23.94
N ASN A 27 -8.23 0.22 -24.23
CA ASN A 27 -7.91 -0.70 -25.33
C ASN A 27 -8.59 -0.29 -26.66
N GLY A 28 -8.63 1.02 -26.92
CA GLY A 28 -9.27 1.60 -28.12
C GLY A 28 -10.80 1.65 -28.13
N LYS A 29 -11.49 1.09 -27.12
CA LYS A 29 -12.96 1.05 -27.02
C LYS A 29 -13.50 2.16 -26.11
N GLU A 30 -14.58 2.83 -26.54
CA GLU A 30 -15.20 3.92 -25.76
C GLU A 30 -15.78 3.39 -24.43
N VAL A 31 -15.44 4.05 -23.33
CA VAL A 31 -15.90 3.75 -21.97
C VAL A 31 -17.12 4.61 -21.65
N LYS A 32 -18.18 3.98 -21.11
CA LYS A 32 -19.37 4.67 -20.64
C LYS A 32 -19.19 5.08 -19.17
N SER A 33 -19.80 6.20 -18.79
CA SER A 33 -19.89 6.59 -17.38
C SER A 33 -20.62 5.49 -16.58
N GLY A 34 -20.15 5.19 -15.37
CA GLY A 34 -20.60 4.10 -14.50
C GLY A 34 -20.01 2.73 -14.82
N ALA A 35 -19.16 2.59 -15.85
CA ALA A 35 -18.55 1.30 -16.19
C ALA A 35 -17.60 0.78 -15.09
N THR A 36 -17.35 -0.52 -15.14
CA THR A 36 -16.29 -1.18 -14.35
C THR A 36 -15.19 -1.61 -15.29
N ILE A 37 -13.96 -1.16 -15.05
CA ILE A 37 -12.79 -1.41 -15.89
C ILE A 37 -11.77 -2.23 -15.11
N SER A 38 -11.15 -3.21 -15.77
CA SER A 38 -10.06 -4.00 -15.19
C SER A 38 -8.84 -3.12 -14.94
N LYS A 39 -8.22 -3.24 -13.75
CA LYS A 39 -6.98 -2.51 -13.43
C LYS A 39 -5.84 -2.77 -14.43
N LYS A 40 -5.81 -3.95 -15.06
CA LYS A 40 -4.80 -4.33 -16.06
C LYS A 40 -4.91 -3.53 -17.36
N ASP A 41 -6.12 -3.10 -17.71
CA ASP A 41 -6.38 -2.35 -18.94
C ASP A 41 -6.19 -0.84 -18.76
N LEU A 42 -6.10 -0.38 -17.51
CA LEU A 42 -6.11 1.04 -17.17
C LEU A 42 -4.95 1.82 -17.78
N ALA A 43 -3.77 1.19 -17.96
CA ALA A 43 -2.62 1.81 -18.61
C ALA A 43 -2.93 2.34 -20.03
N THR A 44 -3.91 1.73 -20.71
CA THR A 44 -4.30 2.11 -22.08
C THR A 44 -5.32 3.26 -22.13
N LEU A 45 -5.59 3.91 -21.00
CA LEU A 45 -6.57 5.00 -20.92
C LEU A 45 -6.19 6.15 -21.84
N GLN A 46 -7.12 6.50 -22.71
CA GLN A 46 -7.05 7.65 -23.59
C GLN A 46 -8.28 8.53 -23.43
N VAL A 47 -8.10 9.84 -23.57
CA VAL A 47 -9.18 10.83 -23.53
C VAL A 47 -9.26 11.54 -24.88
N SER A 48 -10.46 11.81 -25.38
CA SER A 48 -10.68 12.64 -26.57
C SER A 48 -11.85 13.60 -26.38
N PHE A 49 -11.92 14.61 -27.24
CA PHE A 49 -13.08 15.48 -27.35
C PHE A 49 -14.05 14.95 -28.41
N LYS A 50 -15.36 15.04 -28.17
CA LYS A 50 -16.40 14.57 -29.10
C LYS A 50 -16.99 15.69 -29.97
N LYS A 51 -16.88 16.94 -29.50
CA LYS A 51 -17.23 18.25 -30.12
C LYS A 51 -17.44 19.25 -28.97
N PRO A 52 -16.39 19.94 -28.49
CA PRO A 52 -16.55 20.86 -27.38
C PRO A 52 -17.40 22.06 -27.80
N LYS A 53 -18.27 22.53 -26.91
CA LYS A 53 -18.96 23.82 -27.13
C LYS A 53 -17.95 24.95 -27.16
N ASN A 54 -18.24 25.97 -27.96
CA ASN A 54 -17.54 27.26 -27.87
C ASN A 54 -17.79 27.83 -26.47
N VAL A 55 -16.81 27.71 -25.60
CA VAL A 55 -16.70 28.55 -24.40
C VAL A 55 -15.93 29.79 -24.82
N ILE A 56 -16.39 30.97 -24.42
CA ILE A 56 -15.64 32.21 -24.57
C ILE A 56 -14.92 32.45 -23.24
N PRO A 57 -13.69 31.92 -23.03
CA PRO A 57 -12.88 32.40 -21.92
C PRO A 57 -12.48 33.86 -22.21
N TYR A 58 -12.29 34.71 -21.20
CA TYR A 58 -11.75 36.08 -21.42
C TYR A 58 -10.28 36.17 -20.99
N SER A 59 -9.89 35.43 -19.94
CA SER A 59 -8.51 35.23 -19.47
C SER A 59 -8.47 34.05 -18.48
N GLY A 60 -7.31 33.45 -18.21
CA GLY A 60 -7.17 32.31 -17.28
C GLY A 60 -6.62 31.02 -17.90
N PHE A 61 -7.08 29.86 -17.43
CA PHE A 61 -6.61 28.57 -17.92
C PHE A 61 -7.70 27.49 -17.96
N SER A 62 -7.50 26.50 -18.83
CA SER A 62 -8.31 25.26 -18.88
C SER A 62 -7.48 24.06 -18.43
N HIS A 63 -8.13 23.10 -17.80
CA HIS A 63 -7.49 21.89 -17.30
C HIS A 63 -8.34 20.66 -17.62
N LEU A 64 -7.84 19.85 -18.56
CA LEU A 64 -8.35 18.50 -18.80
C LEU A 64 -7.70 17.57 -17.79
N TYR A 65 -8.49 16.87 -16.99
CA TYR A 65 -7.98 16.09 -15.88
C TYR A 65 -8.51 14.66 -15.90
N VAL A 66 -7.70 13.75 -15.37
CA VAL A 66 -8.08 12.42 -14.92
C VAL A 66 -7.74 12.34 -13.44
N GLN A 67 -8.75 12.29 -12.59
CA GLN A 67 -8.63 12.23 -11.14
C GLN A 67 -8.97 10.83 -10.64
N PHE A 68 -8.15 10.33 -9.72
CA PHE A 68 -8.42 9.10 -8.98
C PHE A 68 -8.91 9.47 -7.59
N ALA A 69 -9.99 8.81 -7.17
CA ALA A 69 -10.51 8.87 -5.83
C ALA A 69 -10.75 7.47 -5.28
N ASP A 70 -10.69 7.33 -3.97
CA ASP A 70 -10.99 6.07 -3.29
C ASP A 70 -12.51 5.81 -3.24
N ASN A 71 -12.93 4.69 -2.65
CA ASN A 71 -14.34 4.33 -2.53
C ASN A 71 -15.16 5.26 -1.60
N THR A 72 -14.48 6.12 -0.82
CA THR A 72 -15.08 7.18 0.00
C THR A 72 -15.15 8.53 -0.75
N ASN A 73 -14.73 8.57 -2.01
CA ASN A 73 -14.52 9.77 -2.83
C ASN A 73 -13.42 10.71 -2.30
N THR A 74 -12.48 10.19 -1.52
CA THR A 74 -11.29 10.95 -1.11
C THR A 74 -10.29 10.96 -2.26
N TYR A 75 -9.73 12.13 -2.54
CA TYR A 75 -8.73 12.34 -3.58
C TYR A 75 -7.48 11.48 -3.34
N ILE A 76 -7.03 10.73 -4.35
CA ILE A 76 -5.77 9.98 -4.33
C ILE A 76 -4.71 10.73 -5.13
N THR A 77 -4.99 10.96 -6.41
CA THR A 77 -4.07 11.63 -7.33
C THR A 77 -4.82 12.18 -8.55
N HIS A 78 -4.14 12.98 -9.38
CA HIS A 78 -4.63 13.31 -10.71
C HIS A 78 -3.49 13.41 -11.73
N TRP A 79 -3.87 13.20 -12.98
CA TRP A 79 -3.11 13.58 -14.15
C TRP A 79 -3.86 14.70 -14.84
N GLY A 80 -3.15 15.63 -15.47
CA GLY A 80 -3.84 16.65 -16.23
C GLY A 80 -3.01 17.31 -17.31
N MET A 81 -3.72 17.97 -18.22
CA MET A 81 -3.18 18.84 -19.24
C MET A 81 -3.76 20.24 -19.01
N GLN A 82 -2.89 21.22 -18.78
CA GLN A 82 -3.26 22.61 -18.58
C GLN A 82 -2.91 23.43 -19.83
N LYS A 83 -3.81 24.35 -20.21
CA LYS A 83 -3.59 25.33 -21.26
C LYS A 83 -3.90 26.71 -20.73
N ASP A 84 -2.88 27.53 -20.66
CA ASP A 84 -2.91 28.89 -20.12
C ASP A 84 -3.08 29.92 -21.23
N GLY A 85 -3.92 30.92 -20.97
CA GLY A 85 -4.16 32.03 -21.89
C GLY A 85 -5.27 31.74 -22.91
N TYR A 86 -5.99 32.81 -23.25
CA TYR A 86 -7.17 32.78 -24.11
C TYR A 86 -6.95 32.01 -25.42
N THR A 87 -5.88 32.33 -26.16
CA THR A 87 -5.59 31.70 -27.46
C THR A 87 -5.32 30.21 -27.34
N ALA A 88 -4.56 29.78 -26.33
CA ALA A 88 -4.25 28.36 -26.15
C ALA A 88 -5.47 27.55 -25.67
N MET A 89 -6.31 28.15 -24.81
CA MET A 89 -7.59 27.55 -24.41
C MET A 89 -8.54 27.44 -25.60
N GLU A 90 -8.68 28.50 -26.39
CA GLU A 90 -9.55 28.51 -27.57
C GLU A 90 -9.10 27.47 -28.59
N ASP A 91 -7.79 27.41 -28.89
CA ASP A 91 -7.23 26.40 -29.79
C ASP A 91 -7.45 24.98 -29.26
N PHE A 92 -7.19 24.75 -27.98
CA PHE A 92 -7.37 23.45 -27.34
C PHE A 92 -8.83 22.96 -27.38
N LEU A 93 -9.79 23.86 -27.21
CA LEU A 93 -11.20 23.52 -27.32
C LEU A 93 -11.62 23.41 -28.79
N LYS A 94 -11.44 24.44 -29.62
CA LYS A 94 -12.03 24.48 -30.96
C LYS A 94 -11.30 23.65 -32.00
N ASN A 95 -9.98 23.60 -31.94
CA ASN A 95 -9.14 23.08 -33.02
C ASN A 95 -8.59 21.67 -32.73
N THR A 96 -8.79 21.13 -31.52
CA THR A 96 -8.48 19.73 -31.25
C THR A 96 -9.47 18.81 -31.99
N PRO A 97 -9.01 18.02 -32.99
CA PRO A 97 -9.92 17.19 -33.76
C PRO A 97 -10.46 16.06 -32.89
N ALA A 98 -11.70 15.63 -33.13
CA ALA A 98 -12.33 14.55 -32.34
C ALA A 98 -11.59 13.19 -32.46
N THR A 99 -10.75 13.05 -33.47
CA THR A 99 -9.86 11.90 -33.69
C THR A 99 -8.60 11.94 -32.82
N LYS A 100 -8.23 13.09 -32.25
CA LYS A 100 -7.08 13.21 -31.35
C LYS A 100 -7.42 12.54 -30.03
N LYS A 101 -6.66 11.50 -29.71
CA LYS A 101 -6.68 10.80 -28.43
C LYS A 101 -5.41 11.17 -27.66
N PHE A 102 -5.58 11.57 -26.41
CA PHE A 102 -4.49 11.87 -25.49
C PHE A 102 -4.29 10.68 -24.57
N SER A 103 -3.09 10.09 -24.59
CA SER A 103 -2.72 9.04 -23.64
C SER A 103 -2.51 9.66 -22.26
N VAL A 104 -3.09 9.05 -21.22
CA VAL A 104 -3.06 9.63 -19.87
C VAL A 104 -1.75 9.30 -19.13
N PHE A 105 -1.20 8.09 -19.33
CA PHE A 105 -0.07 7.60 -18.52
C PHE A 105 1.26 7.48 -19.29
N GLU A 106 1.23 7.23 -20.59
CA GLU A 106 2.42 6.90 -21.40
C GLU A 106 2.85 8.02 -22.37
N GLY A 107 2.35 9.25 -22.18
CA GLY A 107 2.62 10.37 -23.08
C GLY A 107 3.06 11.65 -22.37
N ASN A 108 3.53 12.62 -23.15
CA ASN A 108 3.89 13.97 -22.67
C ASN A 108 2.66 14.90 -22.54
N ASP A 109 1.47 14.39 -22.87
CA ASP A 109 0.23 15.16 -22.92
C ASP A 109 -0.29 15.48 -21.51
N PHE A 110 -0.23 14.51 -20.61
CA PHE A 110 -0.71 14.62 -19.23
C PHE A 110 0.48 14.61 -18.27
N TYR A 111 0.61 15.67 -17.47
CA TYR A 111 1.58 15.70 -16.39
C TYR A 111 0.99 15.14 -15.10
N THR A 112 1.85 14.52 -14.30
CA THR A 112 1.56 14.08 -12.92
C THR A 112 2.46 14.84 -11.96
N LYS A 113 1.98 15.10 -10.73
CA LYS A 113 2.79 15.66 -9.64
C LYS A 113 3.57 14.57 -8.88
N GLY A 114 4.12 13.58 -9.59
CA GLY A 114 5.11 12.62 -9.05
C GLY A 114 4.66 11.16 -8.98
N ASN A 115 3.36 10.87 -8.86
CA ASN A 115 2.91 9.49 -8.73
C ASN A 115 2.65 8.85 -10.10
N THR A 116 3.23 7.67 -10.34
CA THR A 116 2.97 6.85 -11.52
C THR A 116 1.69 6.03 -11.34
N LEU A 117 1.10 5.54 -12.44
CA LEU A 117 -0.06 4.64 -12.34
C LEU A 117 0.27 3.40 -11.50
N GLN A 118 1.44 2.80 -11.75
CA GLN A 118 1.88 1.59 -11.05
C GLN A 118 1.97 1.83 -9.54
N TRP A 119 2.59 2.94 -9.12
CA TRP A 119 2.70 3.29 -7.70
C TRP A 119 1.33 3.41 -7.02
N VAL A 120 0.34 4.00 -7.70
CA VAL A 120 -1.02 4.11 -7.17
C VAL A 120 -1.71 2.76 -7.09
N LEU A 121 -1.54 1.89 -8.08
CA LEU A 121 -2.16 0.56 -8.09
C LEU A 121 -1.54 -0.37 -7.04
N ASP A 122 -0.23 -0.28 -6.83
CA ASP A 122 0.48 -1.06 -5.82
C ASP A 122 0.14 -0.57 -4.41
N GLY A 123 0.11 0.74 -4.18
CA GLY A 123 -0.30 1.32 -2.90
C GLY A 123 -1.77 1.06 -2.55
N ALA A 124 -2.64 0.89 -3.55
CA ALA A 124 -4.05 0.55 -3.34
C ALA A 124 -4.28 -0.91 -2.95
N ASN A 125 -3.29 -1.79 -3.18
CA ASN A 125 -3.44 -3.22 -2.90
C ASN A 125 -3.39 -3.46 -1.39
N GLY A 126 -4.49 -3.94 -0.81
CA GLY A 126 -4.59 -4.21 0.63
C GLY A 126 -5.22 -3.09 1.46
N SER A 127 -5.33 -1.89 0.88
CA SER A 127 -6.06 -0.74 1.43
C SER A 127 -7.59 -0.89 1.25
N GLU A 128 -8.33 -0.86 2.35
CA GLU A 128 -9.77 -1.09 2.44
C GLU A 128 -10.59 -0.02 1.73
N ASN A 129 -10.20 1.25 1.85
CA ASN A 129 -10.82 2.36 1.11
C ASN A 129 -10.46 2.33 -0.39
N GLN A 130 -9.41 1.60 -0.79
CA GLN A 130 -8.97 1.52 -2.19
C GLN A 130 -9.25 0.16 -2.85
N LYS A 131 -10.18 -0.65 -2.32
CA LYS A 131 -10.71 -1.86 -3.00
C LYS A 131 -11.17 -1.61 -4.43
N SER A 132 -11.68 -0.40 -4.67
CA SER A 132 -11.97 0.11 -6.00
C SER A 132 -11.53 1.57 -6.06
N ILE A 133 -10.90 1.95 -7.15
CA ILE A 133 -10.58 3.34 -7.46
C ILE A 133 -11.64 3.87 -8.40
N LYS A 134 -12.21 5.03 -8.06
CA LYS A 134 -13.06 5.80 -8.96
C LYS A 134 -12.16 6.69 -9.83
N VAL A 135 -12.30 6.55 -11.14
CA VAL A 135 -11.61 7.38 -12.13
C VAL A 135 -12.61 8.39 -12.67
N GLU A 136 -12.33 9.68 -12.51
CA GLU A 136 -13.12 10.78 -13.04
C GLU A 136 -12.33 11.54 -14.10
N ILE A 137 -12.92 11.73 -15.27
CA ILE A 137 -12.34 12.46 -16.39
C ILE A 137 -13.21 13.69 -16.64
N GLY A 138 -12.61 14.86 -16.62
CA GLY A 138 -13.35 16.10 -16.80
C GLY A 138 -12.52 17.22 -17.39
N LEU A 139 -13.19 18.34 -17.64
CA LEU A 139 -12.61 19.57 -18.13
C LEU A 139 -13.22 20.74 -17.37
N TRP A 140 -12.37 21.56 -16.76
CA TRP A 140 -12.79 22.80 -16.12
C TRP A 140 -11.93 23.97 -16.56
N VAL A 141 -12.45 25.17 -16.30
CA VAL A 141 -11.72 26.43 -16.47
C VAL A 141 -11.71 27.22 -15.18
N LYS A 142 -10.69 28.06 -15.05
CA LYS A 142 -10.67 29.16 -14.09
C LYS A 142 -10.38 30.44 -14.84
N GLU A 143 -11.26 31.42 -14.66
CA GLU A 143 -11.05 32.76 -15.17
C GLU A 143 -10.02 33.48 -14.31
N GLU A 144 -9.11 34.22 -14.94
CA GLU A 144 -8.21 35.12 -14.21
C GLU A 144 -8.97 36.39 -13.83
N THR A 145 -9.00 36.70 -12.53
CA THR A 145 -9.74 37.85 -11.97
C THR A 145 -8.81 38.97 -11.51
N GLY A 146 -7.50 38.77 -11.61
CA GLY A 146 -6.43 39.70 -11.25
C GLY A 146 -5.06 39.03 -11.43
N TYR A 147 -3.96 39.77 -11.24
CA TYR A 147 -2.61 39.22 -11.43
C TYR A 147 -2.39 37.98 -10.56
N GLN A 148 -2.28 36.80 -11.20
CA GLN A 148 -2.16 35.49 -10.53
C GLN A 148 -3.33 35.14 -9.58
N GLN A 149 -4.46 35.83 -9.71
CA GLN A 149 -5.68 35.58 -8.96
C GLN A 149 -6.72 34.95 -9.89
N TYR A 150 -7.31 33.84 -9.45
CA TYR A 150 -8.25 33.07 -10.27
C TYR A 150 -9.61 32.94 -9.57
N GLY A 151 -10.67 33.05 -10.36
CA GLY A 151 -12.04 32.86 -9.93
C GLY A 151 -12.38 31.40 -9.60
N GLN A 152 -13.68 31.14 -9.45
CA GLN A 152 -14.18 29.80 -9.15
C GLN A 152 -13.90 28.82 -10.30
N LYS A 153 -13.69 27.55 -9.95
CA LYS A 153 -13.62 26.45 -10.92
C LYS A 153 -15.00 26.30 -11.57
N VAL A 154 -15.06 26.46 -12.89
CA VAL A 154 -16.27 26.21 -13.67
C VAL A 154 -16.07 24.92 -14.47
N GLN A 155 -16.88 23.91 -14.19
CA GLN A 155 -16.89 22.67 -14.95
C GLN A 155 -17.53 22.93 -16.32
N LEU A 156 -16.78 22.71 -17.40
CA LEU A 156 -17.29 22.97 -18.75
C LEU A 156 -18.10 21.78 -19.29
N LEU A 157 -17.70 20.57 -18.93
CA LEU A 157 -18.24 19.32 -19.45
C LEU A 157 -18.64 18.40 -18.31
N GLU A 158 -19.75 17.69 -18.46
CA GLU A 158 -20.11 16.61 -17.53
C GLU A 158 -18.97 15.59 -17.44
N PRO A 159 -18.45 15.29 -16.24
CA PRO A 159 -17.37 14.33 -16.09
C PRO A 159 -17.82 12.91 -16.47
N ILE A 160 -16.91 12.15 -17.06
CA ILE A 160 -17.05 10.69 -17.18
C ILE A 160 -16.47 10.09 -15.92
N SER A 161 -17.23 9.23 -15.24
CA SER A 161 -16.70 8.48 -14.09
C SER A 161 -16.82 6.99 -14.34
N PHE A 162 -15.83 6.20 -13.98
CA PHE A 162 -15.92 4.73 -13.97
C PHE A 162 -15.11 4.17 -12.79
N ASN A 163 -15.35 2.91 -12.45
CA ASN A 163 -14.72 2.25 -11.32
C ASN A 163 -13.68 1.24 -11.79
N VAL A 164 -12.60 1.12 -11.04
CA VAL A 164 -11.51 0.17 -11.26
C VAL A 164 -11.34 -0.68 -10.01
N PRO A 165 -11.88 -1.90 -9.97
CA PRO A 165 -11.63 -2.83 -8.88
C PRO A 165 -10.14 -3.17 -8.79
N ILE A 166 -9.56 -2.99 -7.59
CA ILE A 166 -8.14 -3.23 -7.34
C ILE A 166 -7.91 -4.63 -6.80
N TRP A 167 -8.70 -5.04 -5.82
CA TRP A 167 -8.55 -6.34 -5.16
C TRP A 167 -9.90 -6.87 -4.64
N GLU A 168 -10.02 -8.18 -4.50
CA GLU A 168 -11.29 -8.81 -4.07
C GLU A 168 -11.48 -8.68 -2.55
N THR A 169 -12.68 -8.34 -2.10
CA THR A 169 -12.99 -8.17 -0.66
C THR A 169 -12.52 -9.34 0.21
N LYS A 170 -12.58 -10.57 -0.29
CA LYS A 170 -12.21 -11.77 0.46
C LYS A 170 -10.75 -12.18 0.23
N ASN A 171 -10.23 -12.02 -0.98
CA ASN A 171 -8.95 -12.60 -1.37
C ASN A 171 -7.99 -11.49 -1.80
N LEU A 172 -6.94 -11.30 -1.02
CA LEU A 172 -5.89 -10.35 -1.34
C LEU A 172 -4.62 -11.11 -1.71
N TYR A 173 -4.14 -10.90 -2.93
CA TYR A 173 -2.81 -11.36 -3.34
C TYR A 173 -1.78 -10.31 -2.90
N LEU A 174 -0.69 -10.78 -2.29
CA LEU A 174 0.43 -10.01 -1.75
C LEU A 174 1.69 -10.37 -2.54
N PRO A 175 1.99 -9.67 -3.65
CA PRO A 175 3.09 -10.00 -4.55
C PRO A 175 4.45 -10.18 -3.90
N TYR A 176 4.83 -9.33 -2.94
CA TYR A 176 6.15 -9.42 -2.29
C TYR A 176 6.30 -10.64 -1.38
N LEU A 177 5.19 -11.26 -1.00
CA LEU A 177 5.19 -12.49 -0.23
C LEU A 177 4.90 -13.73 -1.09
N ASP A 178 4.49 -13.56 -2.35
CA ASP A 178 3.93 -14.64 -3.20
C ASP A 178 2.77 -15.42 -2.54
N LEU A 179 1.87 -14.69 -1.85
CA LEU A 179 0.77 -15.27 -1.08
C LEU A 179 -0.59 -14.67 -1.42
N THR A 180 -1.63 -15.49 -1.22
CA THR A 180 -3.01 -14.98 -1.12
C THR A 180 -3.52 -15.16 0.30
N ILE A 181 -4.07 -14.10 0.88
CA ILE A 181 -4.70 -14.13 2.20
C ILE A 181 -6.23 -14.04 2.10
N ASP A 182 -6.92 -14.68 3.04
CA ASP A 182 -8.36 -14.52 3.29
C ASP A 182 -8.59 -13.34 4.25
N LYS A 183 -9.03 -12.21 3.70
CA LYS A 183 -9.32 -10.96 4.42
C LYS A 183 -10.59 -11.01 5.29
N THR A 184 -11.33 -12.13 5.36
CA THR A 184 -12.57 -12.23 6.16
C THR A 184 -12.36 -11.85 7.63
N ASN A 185 -11.20 -12.21 8.20
CA ASN A 185 -10.87 -11.96 9.62
C ASN A 185 -9.74 -10.94 9.82
N ILE A 186 -9.27 -10.29 8.76
CA ILE A 186 -8.24 -9.23 8.80
C ILE A 186 -8.87 -7.99 8.19
N LYS A 187 -9.26 -7.05 9.05
CA LYS A 187 -10.02 -5.86 8.63
C LYS A 187 -9.15 -4.64 8.45
N GLU A 188 -7.92 -4.71 8.92
CA GLU A 188 -6.94 -3.64 8.82
C GLU A 188 -6.45 -3.49 7.38
N ASP A 189 -6.00 -2.27 7.06
CA ASP A 189 -5.20 -2.02 5.87
C ASP A 189 -3.92 -2.84 5.93
N ILE A 190 -3.47 -3.31 4.77
CA ILE A 190 -2.21 -4.00 4.59
C ILE A 190 -1.38 -3.16 3.64
N ASP A 191 -0.49 -2.36 4.22
CA ASP A 191 0.34 -1.42 3.48
C ASP A 191 1.67 -2.06 3.12
N THR A 192 2.30 -1.58 2.06
CA THR A 192 3.67 -1.99 1.73
C THR A 192 4.63 -1.37 2.73
N ASP A 193 5.59 -2.15 3.21
CA ASP A 193 6.68 -1.68 4.06
C ASP A 193 8.02 -2.18 3.52
N GLN A 194 9.09 -1.42 3.72
CA GLN A 194 10.43 -1.77 3.21
C GLN A 194 11.52 -1.50 4.24
N THR A 195 12.54 -2.34 4.23
CA THR A 195 13.69 -2.24 5.14
C THR A 195 14.81 -1.45 4.46
N GLY A 196 14.75 -0.12 4.55
CA GLY A 196 15.81 0.76 4.02
C GLY A 196 15.50 1.39 2.66
N SER A 197 16.52 1.58 1.82
CA SER A 197 16.43 2.30 0.54
C SER A 197 16.35 1.34 -0.63
N THR A 198 15.55 1.63 -1.66
CA THR A 198 15.46 0.82 -2.88
C THR A 198 16.77 0.73 -3.69
N ALA A 199 17.79 1.51 -3.33
CA ALA A 199 19.15 1.40 -3.89
C ALA A 199 20.07 0.44 -3.10
N ASP A 200 19.68 0.00 -1.90
CA ASP A 200 20.42 -0.97 -1.09
C ASP A 200 19.98 -2.39 -1.47
N PRO A 201 20.90 -3.28 -1.88
CA PRO A 201 20.56 -4.65 -2.28
C PRO A 201 20.03 -5.50 -1.12
N ARG A 202 20.15 -5.06 0.13
CA ARG A 202 19.61 -5.74 1.31
C ARG A 202 18.19 -5.30 1.66
N THR A 203 17.59 -4.39 0.88
CA THR A 203 16.24 -3.92 1.16
C THR A 203 15.22 -5.01 0.85
N GLU A 204 14.52 -5.43 1.90
CA GLU A 204 13.38 -6.32 1.82
C GLU A 204 12.11 -5.51 1.70
N VAL A 205 11.19 -5.98 0.86
CA VAL A 205 9.85 -5.40 0.75
C VAL A 205 8.85 -6.42 1.28
N GLY A 206 8.02 -5.96 2.20
CA GLY A 206 7.00 -6.76 2.84
C GLY A 206 5.73 -5.97 3.02
N TYR A 207 4.97 -6.33 4.05
CA TYR A 207 3.73 -5.68 4.39
C TYR A 207 3.64 -5.36 5.86
N GLN A 208 3.02 -4.24 6.17
CA GLN A 208 2.70 -3.81 7.52
C GLN A 208 1.18 -3.77 7.74
N MET A 209 0.77 -4.11 8.96
CA MET A 209 -0.61 -3.96 9.44
C MET A 209 -0.58 -3.23 10.77
N ASN A 210 -1.50 -2.29 10.96
CA ASN A 210 -1.58 -1.50 12.19
C ASN A 210 -2.87 -1.80 12.94
N ARG A 211 -2.75 -2.29 14.18
CA ARG A 211 -3.91 -2.61 15.04
C ARG A 211 -3.62 -2.22 16.49
N ASN A 212 -4.50 -1.44 17.11
CA ASN A 212 -4.40 -1.05 18.52
C ASN A 212 -3.02 -0.51 18.92
N GLN A 213 -2.42 0.36 18.08
CA GLN A 213 -1.08 0.92 18.27
C GLN A 213 0.06 -0.13 18.28
N VAL A 214 -0.19 -1.32 17.74
CA VAL A 214 0.82 -2.33 17.41
C VAL A 214 0.96 -2.36 15.90
N THR A 215 2.20 -2.35 15.43
CA THR A 215 2.53 -2.59 14.03
C THR A 215 2.98 -4.03 13.88
N TYR A 216 2.39 -4.76 12.95
CA TYR A 216 2.77 -6.12 12.59
C TYR A 216 3.42 -6.08 11.22
N LEU A 217 4.59 -6.69 11.08
CA LEU A 217 5.36 -6.66 9.85
C LEU A 217 5.52 -8.10 9.35
N VAL A 218 5.37 -8.28 8.04
CA VAL A 218 5.51 -9.57 7.36
C VAL A 218 6.45 -9.40 6.19
N TYR A 219 7.50 -10.22 6.14
CA TYR A 219 8.47 -10.22 5.04
C TYR A 219 8.66 -11.65 4.52
N ALA A 220 9.18 -11.75 3.30
CA ALA A 220 9.67 -12.99 2.73
C ALA A 220 11.16 -12.84 2.43
N PHE A 221 11.97 -13.82 2.83
CA PHE A 221 13.38 -13.89 2.48
C PHE A 221 13.57 -14.87 1.33
N GLU A 222 14.26 -14.43 0.29
CA GLU A 222 14.52 -15.22 -0.91
C GLU A 222 15.83 -16.00 -0.77
N LYS A 223 15.76 -17.34 -0.85
CA LYS A 223 16.94 -18.21 -0.72
C LYS A 223 17.88 -18.10 -1.91
N SER A 224 17.37 -17.81 -3.10
CA SER A 224 18.22 -17.60 -4.28
C SER A 224 19.11 -16.36 -4.16
N SER A 225 18.67 -15.35 -3.40
CA SER A 225 19.46 -14.17 -3.02
C SER A 225 20.44 -14.45 -1.86
N HIS A 226 20.24 -15.53 -1.09
CA HIS A 226 21.07 -15.93 0.05
C HIS A 226 21.40 -17.44 0.01
N PRO A 227 22.45 -17.88 -0.70
CA PRO A 227 22.77 -19.29 -0.87
C PRO A 227 22.89 -20.07 0.45
N GLY A 228 22.13 -21.15 0.58
CA GLY A 228 22.12 -22.00 1.79
C GLY A 228 21.18 -21.52 2.90
N LEU A 229 20.46 -20.40 2.70
CA LEU A 229 19.45 -19.93 3.64
C LEU A 229 18.30 -20.95 3.75
N THR A 230 17.96 -21.29 4.98
CA THR A 230 16.85 -22.18 5.34
C THR A 230 16.08 -21.57 6.50
N VAL A 231 14.89 -22.11 6.81
CA VAL A 231 14.11 -21.66 7.97
C VAL A 231 14.93 -21.75 9.27
N ASP A 232 15.69 -22.85 9.43
CA ASP A 232 16.58 -23.05 10.57
C ASP A 232 17.69 -22.00 10.61
N GLU A 233 18.25 -21.65 9.45
CA GLU A 233 19.33 -20.67 9.36
C GLU A 233 18.85 -19.24 9.60
N VAL A 234 17.65 -18.85 9.14
CA VAL A 234 17.04 -17.54 9.46
C VAL A 234 16.76 -17.44 10.96
N ALA A 235 16.19 -18.49 11.57
CA ALA A 235 15.95 -18.52 13.01
C ALA A 235 17.26 -18.45 13.82
N LYS A 236 18.29 -19.16 13.35
CA LYS A 236 19.62 -19.12 13.97
C LYS A 236 20.25 -17.74 13.85
N ASP A 237 20.22 -17.11 12.67
CA ASP A 237 20.75 -15.77 12.44
C ASP A 237 20.07 -14.74 13.34
N PHE A 238 18.72 -14.74 13.36
CA PHE A 238 17.93 -13.87 14.22
C PHE A 238 18.34 -13.98 15.70
N ILE A 239 18.31 -15.20 16.27
CA ILE A 239 18.50 -15.34 17.72
C ILE A 239 19.93 -15.01 18.15
N HIS A 240 20.92 -15.27 17.31
CA HIS A 240 22.31 -14.85 17.57
C HIS A 240 22.44 -13.34 17.46
N LYS A 241 21.78 -12.70 16.50
CA LYS A 241 21.84 -11.25 16.29
C LYS A 241 21.20 -10.51 17.47
N VAL A 242 20.01 -10.91 17.88
CA VAL A 242 19.33 -10.35 19.05
C VAL A 242 20.13 -10.59 20.33
N ALA A 243 20.68 -11.79 20.51
CA ALA A 243 21.52 -12.07 21.68
C ALA A 243 22.80 -11.21 21.67
N TYR A 244 23.41 -10.94 20.51
CA TYR A 244 24.61 -10.10 20.42
C TYR A 244 24.28 -8.67 20.85
N ASP A 245 23.22 -8.10 20.25
CA ASP A 245 22.82 -6.71 20.48
C ASP A 245 22.30 -6.49 21.91
N SER A 246 21.57 -7.46 22.48
CA SER A 246 21.05 -7.37 23.86
C SER A 246 22.14 -7.46 24.93
N ASN A 247 23.26 -8.13 24.63
CA ASN A 247 24.29 -8.42 25.63
C ASN A 247 25.60 -7.64 25.42
N ASN A 248 25.71 -6.88 24.33
CA ASN A 248 26.96 -6.25 23.88
C ASN A 248 28.13 -7.25 23.95
N ASP A 249 27.93 -8.40 23.31
CA ASP A 249 28.95 -9.44 23.12
C ASP A 249 29.42 -10.21 24.38
N LYS A 250 28.65 -10.15 25.49
CA LYS A 250 29.02 -10.81 26.77
C LYS A 250 28.62 -12.28 26.90
N VAL A 251 28.02 -12.86 25.87
CA VAL A 251 27.59 -14.27 25.82
C VAL A 251 28.62 -15.07 25.01
N LYS A 252 29.27 -16.05 25.65
CA LYS A 252 30.50 -16.70 25.17
C LYS A 252 30.42 -17.32 23.76
N LYS A 253 29.25 -17.80 23.34
CA LYS A 253 29.07 -18.51 22.07
C LYS A 253 28.67 -17.61 20.90
N ILE A 254 28.44 -16.31 21.14
CA ILE A 254 27.97 -15.41 20.09
C ILE A 254 29.07 -15.12 19.06
N HIS A 255 30.34 -15.02 19.49
CA HIS A 255 31.47 -14.79 18.59
C HIS A 255 31.73 -15.95 17.60
N GLU A 256 31.11 -17.12 17.81
CA GLU A 256 31.25 -18.29 16.92
C GLU A 256 30.28 -18.23 15.73
N TYR A 257 29.31 -17.31 15.75
CA TYR A 257 28.36 -17.12 14.67
C TYR A 257 28.87 -16.09 13.65
N ASP A 258 28.84 -16.44 12.37
CA ASP A 258 29.22 -15.53 11.28
C ASP A 258 28.05 -14.63 10.88
N PHE A 259 27.98 -13.44 11.49
CA PHE A 259 26.98 -12.42 11.17
C PHE A 259 27.04 -11.88 9.73
N LYS A 260 28.11 -12.15 8.99
CA LYS A 260 28.26 -11.73 7.60
C LYS A 260 27.81 -12.80 6.61
N LYS A 261 27.38 -13.97 7.10
CA LYS A 261 26.99 -15.10 6.24
C LYS A 261 25.82 -14.75 5.32
N TYR A 262 24.81 -14.05 5.85
CA TYR A 262 23.62 -13.65 5.10
C TYR A 262 23.39 -12.13 5.08
N GLU A 263 23.95 -11.39 6.04
CA GLU A 263 23.79 -9.93 6.18
C GLU A 263 22.33 -9.44 6.15
N LEU A 264 21.41 -10.24 6.70
CA LEU A 264 19.99 -9.88 6.76
C LEU A 264 19.79 -8.55 7.51
N PRO A 265 18.88 -7.67 7.07
CA PRO A 265 18.76 -6.30 7.57
C PRO A 265 18.00 -6.24 8.90
N TRP A 266 18.42 -7.06 9.88
CA TRP A 266 17.72 -7.21 11.16
C TRP A 266 17.45 -5.89 11.86
N TYR A 267 18.37 -4.93 11.81
CA TYR A 267 18.20 -3.61 12.44
C TYR A 267 17.00 -2.83 11.89
N ASP A 268 16.67 -3.03 10.62
CA ASP A 268 15.54 -2.37 9.94
C ASP A 268 14.29 -3.28 9.94
N ILE A 269 14.45 -4.56 10.27
CA ILE A 269 13.37 -5.54 10.44
C ILE A 269 12.87 -5.48 11.90
N CYS A 270 11.58 -5.21 12.09
CA CYS A 270 10.91 -5.26 13.39
C CYS A 270 11.36 -4.20 14.43
N ASP A 271 12.21 -3.23 14.07
CA ASP A 271 12.65 -2.08 14.89
C ASP A 271 13.16 -2.40 16.31
N LEU A 272 13.43 -3.68 16.60
CA LEU A 272 13.80 -4.19 17.93
C LEU A 272 15.14 -3.66 18.40
N PHE A 273 16.02 -3.31 17.46
CA PHE A 273 17.44 -3.15 17.73
C PHE A 273 17.87 -1.73 18.10
N ARG A 274 16.94 -0.75 18.03
CA ARG A 274 17.28 0.66 18.25
C ARG A 274 17.26 1.05 19.74
N ASP A 275 16.25 0.61 20.48
CA ASP A 275 16.00 1.12 21.85
C ASP A 275 15.58 0.05 22.89
N GLU A 276 15.35 -1.22 22.49
CA GLU A 276 14.71 -2.22 23.35
C GLU A 276 15.54 -3.51 23.49
N HIS A 277 15.88 -3.91 24.72
CA HIS A 277 16.56 -5.18 24.98
C HIS A 277 15.54 -6.33 25.12
N ILE A 278 15.77 -7.44 24.42
CA ILE A 278 14.90 -8.63 24.46
C ILE A 278 15.25 -9.47 25.70
N GLN A 279 14.38 -9.47 26.71
CA GLN A 279 14.64 -10.08 28.03
C GLN A 279 15.07 -11.55 27.99
N ASN A 280 14.42 -12.36 27.14
CA ASN A 280 14.65 -13.80 27.13
C ASN A 280 16.06 -14.18 26.65
N VAL A 281 16.74 -13.26 25.94
CA VAL A 281 18.14 -13.41 25.52
C VAL A 281 19.10 -12.50 26.28
N ASP A 282 18.64 -11.60 27.15
CA ASP A 282 19.50 -10.74 27.98
C ASP A 282 20.05 -11.54 29.17
N TYR A 283 21.38 -11.65 29.28
CA TYR A 283 22.07 -12.39 30.33
C TYR A 283 21.86 -11.78 31.71
N TYR A 284 21.64 -10.48 31.81
CA TYR A 284 21.40 -9.80 33.08
C TYR A 284 20.04 -10.20 33.67
N THR A 285 19.09 -10.49 32.78
CA THR A 285 17.74 -10.94 33.14
C THR A 285 17.66 -12.47 33.22
N ASN A 286 18.26 -13.18 32.26
CA ASN A 286 18.30 -14.63 32.17
C ASN A 286 19.75 -15.15 32.07
N LYS A 287 20.38 -15.40 33.23
CA LYS A 287 21.77 -15.88 33.31
C LYS A 287 22.04 -17.18 32.55
N SER A 288 21.02 -18.01 32.32
CA SER A 288 21.17 -19.29 31.61
C SER A 288 21.56 -19.12 30.13
N VAL A 289 21.20 -17.98 29.53
CA VAL A 289 21.49 -17.65 28.12
C VAL A 289 22.98 -17.75 27.78
N LYS A 290 23.85 -17.51 28.77
CA LYS A 290 25.31 -17.57 28.59
C LYS A 290 25.83 -18.93 28.10
N SER A 291 25.11 -20.02 28.38
CA SER A 291 25.59 -21.39 28.17
C SER A 291 24.67 -22.29 27.35
N ILE A 292 23.39 -21.94 27.20
CA ILE A 292 22.44 -22.73 26.41
C ILE A 292 22.74 -22.65 24.90
N ASP A 293 22.19 -23.59 24.15
CA ASP A 293 21.99 -23.42 22.72
C ASP A 293 20.81 -22.45 22.51
N LEU A 294 21.04 -21.31 21.86
CA LEU A 294 20.03 -20.28 21.65
C LEU A 294 18.81 -20.78 20.87
N MET A 295 18.97 -21.80 20.02
CA MET A 295 17.85 -22.39 19.29
C MET A 295 16.82 -23.04 20.23
N THR A 296 17.19 -23.40 21.45
CA THR A 296 16.27 -23.97 22.45
C THR A 296 15.26 -22.95 23.00
N LEU A 297 15.47 -21.65 22.73
CA LEU A 297 14.53 -20.59 23.10
C LEU A 297 13.30 -20.52 22.18
N TYR A 298 13.36 -21.17 21.02
CA TYR A 298 12.23 -21.25 20.10
C TYR A 298 11.24 -22.36 20.49
N GLN A 299 9.97 -22.11 20.19
CA GLN A 299 8.94 -23.14 20.11
C GLN A 299 8.70 -23.51 18.64
N LYS A 300 8.49 -24.80 18.35
CA LYS A 300 8.07 -25.22 17.01
C LYS A 300 6.68 -24.67 16.70
N ALA A 301 6.49 -24.17 15.50
CA ALA A 301 5.23 -23.64 15.01
C ALA A 301 4.80 -24.34 13.73
N GLU A 302 3.51 -24.66 13.61
CA GLU A 302 2.92 -25.31 12.44
C GLU A 302 1.54 -24.71 12.13
N PHE A 303 1.35 -24.28 10.89
CA PHE A 303 0.10 -23.75 10.34
C PHE A 303 -0.12 -24.38 8.97
N GLY A 304 -0.68 -25.58 8.94
CA GLY A 304 -0.82 -26.37 7.71
C GLY A 304 0.55 -26.75 7.12
N LYS A 305 0.83 -26.36 5.87
CA LYS A 305 2.10 -26.59 5.17
C LYS A 305 3.25 -25.69 5.64
N MET A 306 2.95 -24.66 6.43
CA MET A 306 3.95 -23.75 7.03
C MET A 306 4.42 -24.32 8.36
N LYS A 307 5.73 -24.45 8.53
CA LYS A 307 6.45 -25.09 9.62
C LYS A 307 7.73 -24.31 9.90
N GLY A 308 8.09 -24.23 11.17
CA GLY A 308 9.31 -23.56 11.58
C GLY A 308 9.26 -23.24 13.06
N TYR A 309 9.54 -21.99 13.40
CA TYR A 309 9.78 -21.56 14.76
C TYR A 309 8.99 -20.32 15.14
N SER A 310 8.69 -20.21 16.42
CA SER A 310 8.18 -19.01 17.05
C SER A 310 9.01 -18.67 18.27
N PHE A 311 9.34 -17.40 18.44
CA PHE A 311 10.03 -16.89 19.61
C PHE A 311 9.21 -15.77 20.21
N GLU A 312 9.19 -15.73 21.53
CA GLU A 312 8.50 -14.71 22.32
C GLU A 312 9.45 -14.13 23.35
N SER A 313 9.32 -12.84 23.62
CA SER A 313 9.96 -12.17 24.74
C SER A 313 8.95 -11.36 25.54
N GLY A 314 9.16 -11.36 26.86
CA GLY A 314 8.36 -10.64 27.84
C GLY A 314 8.80 -9.19 28.06
N LEU A 315 8.01 -8.51 28.89
CA LEU A 315 8.08 -7.09 29.23
C LEU A 315 9.45 -6.65 29.78
N TYR A 316 10.14 -5.77 29.06
CA TYR A 316 11.27 -5.00 29.56
C TYR A 316 10.81 -3.79 30.39
N ASN A 317 11.20 -3.73 31.65
CA ASN A 317 11.07 -2.55 32.49
C ASN A 317 12.40 -1.79 32.43
N THR A 318 12.47 -0.65 31.73
CA THR A 318 13.61 0.29 31.71
C THR A 318 13.75 1.01 33.07
N GLY A 319 13.63 0.29 34.18
CA GLY A 319 13.95 0.79 35.51
C GLY A 319 15.45 0.78 35.78
N ARG A 320 16.27 1.45 34.94
CA ARG A 320 17.64 1.80 35.34
C ARG A 320 17.67 3.20 35.98
N GLN A 321 17.57 3.19 37.31
CA GLN A 321 18.15 4.15 38.26
C GLN A 321 17.57 5.57 38.45
N ASP A 322 16.57 6.07 37.71
CA ASP A 322 16.09 7.46 37.91
C ASP A 322 14.67 7.59 38.49
N GLY A 323 14.03 6.48 38.88
CA GLY A 323 12.73 6.49 39.55
C GLY A 323 11.56 6.91 38.66
N LYS A 324 11.77 7.06 37.35
CA LYS A 324 10.69 7.32 36.39
C LYS A 324 10.10 6.01 35.88
N LEU A 325 8.77 5.91 35.92
CA LEU A 325 8.01 4.86 35.25
C LEU A 325 8.12 5.07 33.74
N TYR A 326 9.12 4.44 33.12
CA TYR A 326 9.13 4.26 31.68
C TYR A 326 8.16 3.13 31.31
N LYS A 327 7.51 3.29 30.16
CA LYS A 327 6.45 2.42 29.67
C LYS A 327 6.90 0.97 29.63
N ASP A 328 5.99 0.05 29.96
CA ASP A 328 6.09 -1.37 29.62
C ASP A 328 6.36 -1.53 28.11
N VAL A 329 7.62 -1.81 27.76
CA VAL A 329 8.12 -2.06 26.39
C VAL A 329 8.66 -3.50 26.33
N GLY A 330 8.78 -4.11 25.15
CA GLY A 330 9.42 -5.43 25.02
C GLY A 330 8.53 -6.68 24.93
N GLN A 331 7.20 -6.55 24.78
CA GLN A 331 6.42 -7.70 24.29
C GLN A 331 6.73 -7.92 22.82
N PHE A 332 7.42 -9.00 22.54
CA PHE A 332 7.85 -9.31 21.19
C PHE A 332 7.50 -10.75 20.84
N LYS A 333 7.05 -10.94 19.61
CA LYS A 333 6.75 -12.22 19.01
C LYS A 333 7.23 -12.20 17.57
N ILE A 334 7.83 -13.31 17.16
CA ILE A 334 8.22 -13.58 15.79
C ILE A 334 7.84 -15.00 15.43
N TYR A 335 7.37 -15.20 14.20
CA TYR A 335 7.33 -16.50 13.55
C TYR A 335 8.24 -16.49 12.35
N ILE A 336 8.99 -17.57 12.16
CA ILE A 336 9.86 -17.81 11.01
C ILE A 336 9.47 -19.18 10.46
N LEU A 337 8.91 -19.22 9.27
CA LEU A 337 8.22 -20.38 8.71
C LEU A 337 8.66 -20.61 7.27
N ASN A 338 8.67 -21.86 6.80
CA ASN A 338 8.74 -22.08 5.35
C ASN A 338 7.49 -21.51 4.69
N HIS A 339 7.66 -21.02 3.48
CA HIS A 339 6.55 -20.61 2.66
C HIS A 339 5.71 -21.84 2.22
N PRO A 340 4.37 -21.75 2.17
CA PRO A 340 3.49 -22.91 1.98
C PRO A 340 3.53 -23.52 0.58
N THR A 341 3.87 -22.73 -0.44
CA THR A 341 3.82 -23.13 -1.86
C THR A 341 5.12 -22.88 -2.62
N ASN A 342 5.73 -21.71 -2.45
CA ASN A 342 7.02 -21.35 -3.03
C ASN A 342 8.21 -21.82 -2.16
N PRO A 343 9.00 -22.82 -2.57
CA PRO A 343 10.11 -23.32 -1.75
C PRO A 343 11.33 -22.39 -1.70
N ASP A 344 11.41 -21.37 -2.55
CA ASP A 344 12.50 -20.38 -2.55
C ASP A 344 12.30 -19.30 -1.48
N LEU A 345 11.12 -19.20 -0.90
CA LEU A 345 10.79 -18.18 0.09
C LEU A 345 10.73 -18.73 1.52
N ILE A 346 11.14 -17.90 2.47
CA ILE A 346 10.95 -18.10 3.92
C ILE A 346 10.11 -16.94 4.41
N LEU A 347 9.00 -17.24 5.10
CA LEU A 347 8.12 -16.23 5.64
C LEU A 347 8.53 -15.86 7.06
N MET A 348 8.46 -14.58 7.37
CA MET A 348 8.62 -14.08 8.73
C MET A 348 7.52 -13.08 9.04
N ILE A 349 6.94 -13.19 10.22
CA ILE A 349 6.03 -12.18 10.78
C ILE A 349 6.48 -11.82 12.18
N CYS A 350 6.47 -10.52 12.50
CA CYS A 350 6.84 -10.01 13.82
C CYS A 350 5.95 -8.83 14.22
N ASN A 351 6.10 -8.34 15.46
CA ASN A 351 5.42 -7.14 15.93
C ASN A 351 6.39 -6.07 16.44
N LYS A 352 5.93 -4.82 16.39
CA LYS A 352 6.51 -3.64 17.05
C LYS A 352 5.45 -3.04 17.97
N VAL A 353 5.75 -2.98 19.27
CA VAL A 353 4.84 -2.41 20.27
C VAL A 353 5.20 -0.94 20.45
N LEU A 354 4.37 -0.03 19.92
CA LEU A 354 4.54 1.40 20.16
C LEU A 354 4.02 1.75 21.56
N ARG A 355 3.03 2.65 21.66
CA ARG A 355 2.39 3.03 22.93
C ARG A 355 1.29 2.07 23.40
N SER A 356 1.13 0.92 22.75
CA SER A 356 0.10 -0.07 23.09
C SER A 356 0.29 -0.72 24.46
N THR A 357 -0.81 -1.15 25.08
CA THR A 357 -0.88 -2.00 26.27
C THR A 357 -1.35 -3.42 25.93
N ALA A 358 -1.22 -3.83 24.65
CA ALA A 358 -1.51 -5.20 24.23
C ALA A 358 -0.79 -6.21 25.13
N THR A 359 -1.35 -7.41 25.28
CA THR A 359 -0.70 -8.54 25.96
C THR A 359 0.04 -9.41 24.96
N ALA A 360 1.02 -10.21 25.41
CA ALA A 360 1.69 -11.19 24.55
C ALA A 360 0.69 -12.15 23.87
N GLN A 361 -0.37 -12.51 24.58
CA GLN A 361 -1.46 -13.31 24.04
C GLN A 361 -2.23 -12.59 22.92
N ASP A 362 -2.46 -11.29 23.03
CA ASP A 362 -3.13 -10.51 21.98
C ASP A 362 -2.28 -10.45 20.70
N LEU A 363 -0.97 -10.24 20.86
CA LEU A 363 0.00 -10.23 19.76
C LEU A 363 0.01 -11.57 19.04
N ASP A 364 0.21 -12.65 19.80
CA ASP A 364 0.23 -14.03 19.31
C ASP A 364 -1.09 -14.37 18.60
N THR A 365 -2.23 -14.03 19.20
CA THR A 365 -3.56 -14.29 18.60
C THR A 365 -3.73 -13.60 17.26
N TYR A 366 -3.32 -12.33 17.12
CA TYR A 366 -3.44 -11.62 15.85
C TYR A 366 -2.51 -12.19 14.78
N MET A 367 -1.24 -12.45 15.12
CA MET A 367 -0.28 -13.04 14.19
C MET A 367 -0.73 -14.44 13.73
N GLN A 368 -1.25 -15.28 14.64
CA GLN A 368 -1.84 -16.55 14.27
C GLN A 368 -3.07 -16.39 13.38
N THR A 369 -3.89 -15.36 13.59
CA THR A 369 -5.04 -15.06 12.72
C THR A 369 -4.57 -14.73 11.32
N PHE A 370 -3.51 -13.92 11.19
CA PHE A 370 -2.88 -13.65 9.90
C PHE A 370 -2.37 -14.94 9.24
N LEU A 371 -1.57 -15.72 9.95
CA LEU A 371 -0.98 -16.96 9.42
C LEU A 371 -2.04 -17.98 8.99
N LYS A 372 -3.14 -18.11 9.75
CA LYS A 372 -4.28 -18.98 9.40
C LYS A 372 -5.11 -18.47 8.21
N SER A 373 -4.99 -17.19 7.85
CA SER A 373 -5.66 -16.61 6.69
C SER A 373 -4.94 -16.91 5.37
N ILE A 374 -3.66 -17.29 5.43
CA ILE A 374 -2.87 -17.62 4.25
C ILE A 374 -3.46 -18.87 3.59
N LYS A 375 -3.81 -18.76 2.31
CA LYS A 375 -4.32 -19.88 1.51
C LYS A 375 -3.17 -20.81 1.11
N GLN A 376 -3.42 -22.13 1.17
CA GLN A 376 -2.41 -23.18 1.01
C GLN A 376 -2.79 -24.27 0.03
#